data_AF-A0A2G9UQT4-F1
#
_entry.id   AF-A0A2G9UQT4-F1
#
_cell.length_a   1.000
_cell.length_b   1.000
_cell.length_c   1.000
_cell.angle_alpha   90.00
_cell.angle_beta   90.00
_cell.angle_gamma   90.00
#
_symmetry.space_group_name_H-M   'P 1'
#
loop_
_entity.id
_entity.type
_entity.pdbx_description
1 polymer ?
#
loop_
_entity_poly.entity_id
_entity_poly.type
_entity_poly.pdbx_seq_one_letter_code
_entity_poly.pdbx_strand_id
1 'polypeptide(L)'
;MQDAAGAIYVSKFFDQASKSMTLHMIDDLRAAFHEMLVENNWMDESTKKTAFEKIQEMLSLIAYPPFILDSKELDNRYNNFTVKETDSYSQMVEKISRFDVEFTFKRLLEPVDRSEYNFNVAVVNAYYSLDSNTI
;
A
#
# COMPACT_ATOMS: atom_id res chain seq x y z
N MET A 1 -9.43 -10.69 1.71
CA MET A 1 -8.51 -11.24 2.75
C MET A 1 -7.01 -11.14 2.38
N GLN A 2 -6.57 -10.13 1.62
CA GLN A 2 -5.18 -10.05 1.18
C GLN A 2 -4.23 -9.76 2.35
N ASP A 3 -4.64 -8.92 3.31
CA ASP A 3 -3.83 -8.56 4.48
C ASP A 3 -3.54 -9.75 5.40
N ALA A 4 -4.52 -10.64 5.62
CA ALA A 4 -4.34 -11.81 6.48
C ALA A 4 -3.34 -12.82 5.88
N ALA A 5 -3.43 -13.08 4.57
CA ALA A 5 -2.45 -13.90 3.88
C ALA A 5 -1.07 -13.22 3.82
N GLY A 6 -1.05 -11.89 3.64
CA GLY A 6 0.15 -11.06 3.67
C GLY A 6 0.89 -11.12 5.01
N ALA A 7 0.17 -11.07 6.14
CA ALA A 7 0.76 -11.19 7.48
C ALA A 7 1.50 -12.52 7.66
N ILE A 8 0.93 -13.62 7.17
CA ILE A 8 1.57 -14.95 7.19
C ILE A 8 2.81 -14.97 6.30
N TYR A 9 2.75 -14.34 5.13
CA TYR A 9 3.89 -14.26 4.21
C TYR A 9 5.05 -13.47 4.83
N VAL A 10 4.76 -12.26 5.33
CA VAL A 10 5.76 -11.36 5.92
C VAL A 10 6.42 -12.01 7.13
N SER A 11 5.63 -12.57 8.04
CA SER A 11 6.16 -13.21 9.26
C SER A 11 7.08 -14.39 8.98
N LYS A 12 6.94 -15.07 7.84
CA LYS A 12 7.76 -16.26 7.50
C LYS A 12 8.93 -15.96 6.58
N PHE A 13 8.78 -15.02 5.65
CA PHE A 13 9.68 -14.91 4.50
C PHE A 13 10.25 -13.51 4.29
N PHE A 14 9.72 -12.48 4.93
CA PHE A 14 10.17 -11.12 4.70
C PHE A 14 11.17 -10.67 5.77
N ASP A 15 12.33 -10.20 5.32
CA ASP A 15 13.37 -9.64 6.18
C ASP A 15 13.17 -8.13 6.39
N GLN A 16 13.11 -7.70 7.65
CA GLN A 16 12.94 -6.30 8.01
C GLN A 16 14.08 -5.43 7.51
N ALA A 17 15.32 -5.93 7.50
CA ALA A 17 16.48 -5.16 7.03
C ALA A 17 16.35 -4.81 5.54
N SER A 18 15.74 -5.70 4.75
CA SER A 18 15.42 -5.44 3.34
C SER A 18 14.50 -4.23 3.17
N LYS A 19 13.48 -4.06 4.03
CA LYS A 19 12.60 -2.86 3.99
C LYS A 19 13.38 -1.57 4.26
N SER A 20 14.25 -1.57 5.27
CA SER A 20 15.08 -0.41 5.60
C SER A 20 16.06 -0.06 4.47
N MET A 21 16.69 -1.07 3.86
CA MET A 21 17.57 -0.87 2.73
C MET A 21 16.83 -0.28 1.52
N THR A 22 15.63 -0.78 1.21
CA THR A 22 14.80 -0.23 0.12
C THR A 22 14.41 1.22 0.38
N LEU A 23 14.10 1.61 1.62
CA LEU A 23 13.79 3.00 1.95
C LEU A 23 14.98 3.93 1.68
N HIS A 24 16.19 3.53 2.08
CA HIS A 24 17.39 4.31 1.77
C HIS A 24 17.63 4.43 0.26
N MET A 25 17.46 3.34 -0.49
CA MET A 25 17.57 3.37 -1.94
C MET A 25 16.56 4.33 -2.59
N ILE A 26 15.35 4.43 -2.06
CA ILE A 26 14.34 5.37 -2.57
C ILE A 26 14.76 6.81 -2.31
N ASP A 27 15.35 7.10 -1.15
CA ASP A 27 15.85 8.44 -0.85
C ASP A 27 17.03 8.83 -1.75
N ASP A 28 17.94 7.90 -2.04
CA ASP A 28 19.01 8.10 -3.02
C ASP A 28 18.44 8.36 -4.43
N LEU A 29 17.43 7.60 -4.85
CA LEU A 29 16.75 7.79 -6.14
C LEU A 29 16.01 9.13 -6.22
N ARG A 30 15.39 9.58 -5.12
CA ARG A 30 14.76 10.91 -5.04
C ARG A 30 15.78 12.03 -5.19
N ALA A 31 16.95 11.89 -4.54
CA ALA A 31 18.03 12.86 -4.65
C ALA A 31 18.54 12.95 -6.10
N ALA A 32 18.82 11.80 -6.73
CA ALA A 32 19.24 11.75 -8.13
C ALA A 32 18.19 12.33 -9.08
N PHE A 33 16.91 12.04 -8.86
CA PHE A 33 15.83 12.62 -9.67
C PHE A 33 15.75 14.15 -9.51
N HIS A 34 15.95 14.66 -8.30
CA HIS A 34 15.99 16.10 -8.06
C HIS A 34 17.15 16.76 -8.82
N GLU A 35 18.34 16.17 -8.83
CA GLU A 35 19.47 16.67 -9.63
C GLU A 35 19.13 16.71 -11.12
N MET A 36 18.57 15.61 -11.66
CA MET A 36 18.10 15.56 -13.05
C MET A 36 17.05 16.64 -13.36
N LEU A 37 16.16 16.94 -12.41
CA LEU A 37 15.14 17.96 -12.58
C LEU A 37 15.75 19.37 -12.61
N VAL A 38 16.78 19.65 -11.82
CA VAL A 38 17.46 20.95 -11.82
C VAL A 38 18.25 21.15 -13.13
N GLU A 39 18.98 20.13 -13.56
CA GLU A 39 19.89 20.20 -14.72
C GLU A 39 19.17 20.26 -16.07
N ASN A 40 17.91 19.82 -16.15
CA ASN A 40 17.20 19.81 -17.42
C ASN A 40 16.99 21.24 -17.98
N ASN A 41 17.07 21.37 -19.30
CA ASN A 41 17.00 22.65 -20.02
C ASN A 41 15.69 22.87 -20.78
N TRP A 42 14.77 21.91 -20.71
CA TRP A 42 13.52 21.93 -21.48
C TRP A 42 12.32 22.39 -20.65
N MET A 43 12.39 22.27 -19.31
CA MET A 43 11.41 22.85 -18.39
C MET A 43 11.82 24.24 -17.96
N ASP A 44 10.85 25.15 -17.85
CA ASP A 44 11.02 26.41 -17.14
C ASP A 44 11.10 26.19 -15.61
N GLU A 45 11.60 27.20 -14.89
CA GLU A 45 11.80 27.14 -13.44
C GLU A 45 10.50 26.96 -12.63
N SER A 46 9.37 27.47 -13.12
CA SER A 46 8.08 27.30 -12.42
C SER A 46 7.57 25.86 -12.52
N THR A 47 7.76 25.24 -13.68
CA THR A 47 7.45 23.83 -13.94
C THR A 47 8.37 22.92 -13.11
N LYS A 48 9.68 23.20 -13.07
CA LYS A 48 10.63 22.47 -12.22
C LYS A 48 10.24 22.53 -10.74
N LYS A 49 9.89 23.72 -10.23
CA LYS A 49 9.45 23.87 -8.84
C LYS A 49 8.22 23.01 -8.53
N THR A 50 7.22 23.02 -9.42
CA THR A 50 5.99 22.22 -9.26
C THR A 50 6.28 20.72 -9.28
N ALA A 51 7.16 20.28 -10.19
CA ALA A 51 7.59 18.89 -10.26
C ALA A 51 8.34 18.46 -8.99
N PHE A 52 9.17 19.34 -8.42
CA PHE A 52 9.86 19.08 -7.17
C PHE A 52 8.89 18.94 -6.00
N GLU A 53 7.93 19.86 -5.87
CA GLU A 53 6.88 19.79 -4.84
C GLU A 53 6.12 18.46 -4.91
N LYS A 54 5.77 18.00 -6.13
CA LYS A 54 5.12 16.70 -6.33
C LYS A 54 5.95 15.53 -5.80
N ILE A 55 7.27 15.54 -6.00
CA ILE A 55 8.16 14.46 -5.56
C ILE A 55 8.32 14.47 -4.04
N GLN A 56 8.41 15.66 -3.43
CA GLN A 56 8.48 15.83 -1.98
C GLN A 56 7.21 15.30 -1.30
N GLU A 57 6.05 15.51 -1.90
CA GLU A 57 4.75 15.04 -1.40
C GLU A 57 4.46 13.56 -1.70
N MET A 58 5.35 12.84 -2.39
CA MET A 58 5.14 11.46 -2.79
C MET A 58 5.40 10.50 -1.62
N LEU A 59 4.42 9.67 -1.26
CA LEU A 59 4.58 8.69 -0.17
C LEU A 59 5.22 7.39 -0.68
N SER A 60 5.94 6.70 0.20
CA SER A 60 6.57 5.40 -0.06
C SER A 60 5.91 4.29 0.77
N LEU A 61 5.14 3.43 0.11
CA LEU A 61 4.42 2.31 0.69
C LEU A 61 5.20 1.01 0.47
N ILE A 62 6.19 0.76 1.32
CA ILE A 62 7.17 -0.31 1.10
C ILE A 62 6.79 -1.61 1.77
N ALA A 63 6.73 -2.66 0.94
CA ALA A 63 6.50 -4.07 1.26
C ALA A 63 5.12 -4.39 1.85
N TYR A 64 4.76 -3.80 2.98
CA TYR A 64 3.50 -4.10 3.67
C TYR A 64 3.06 -2.99 4.64
N PRO A 65 1.74 -2.85 4.87
CA PRO A 65 1.21 -1.92 5.86
C PRO A 65 1.53 -2.40 7.28
N PRO A 66 1.97 -1.52 8.21
CA PRO A 66 2.37 -1.92 9.55
C PRO A 66 1.30 -2.69 10.34
N PHE A 67 0.02 -2.36 10.14
CA PHE A 67 -1.09 -2.95 10.91
C PHE A 67 -1.22 -4.46 10.74
N ILE A 68 -0.73 -5.05 9.64
CA ILE A 68 -0.88 -6.51 9.41
C ILE A 68 -0.01 -7.35 10.34
N LEU A 69 1.00 -6.73 10.97
CA LEU A 69 1.84 -7.39 11.97
C LEU A 69 1.33 -7.19 13.40
N ASP A 70 0.33 -6.33 13.61
CA ASP A 70 -0.38 -6.22 14.87
C ASP A 70 -1.64 -7.09 14.81
N SER A 71 -1.68 -8.15 15.61
CA SER A 71 -2.80 -9.08 15.62
C SER A 71 -4.13 -8.40 15.99
N LYS A 72 -4.12 -7.39 16.86
CA LYS A 72 -5.34 -6.70 17.28
C LYS A 72 -5.89 -5.85 16.15
N GLU A 73 -5.03 -5.12 15.45
CA GLU A 73 -5.44 -4.30 14.31
C GLU A 73 -5.91 -5.16 13.14
N LEU A 74 -5.20 -6.28 12.88
CA LEU A 74 -5.61 -7.24 11.86
C LEU A 74 -6.97 -7.88 12.18
N ASP A 75 -7.19 -8.31 13.42
CA ASP A 75 -8.47 -8.87 13.87
C ASP A 75 -9.59 -7.83 13.78
N ASN A 76 -9.32 -6.58 14.17
CA ASN A 76 -10.26 -5.47 14.04
C ASN A 76 -10.69 -5.25 12.58
N ARG A 77 -9.77 -5.36 11.61
CA ARG A 77 -10.09 -5.24 10.18
C ARG A 77 -11.08 -6.30 9.71
N TYR A 78 -11.08 -7.49 10.31
CA TYR A 78 -11.96 -8.61 9.96
C TYR A 78 -13.04 -8.89 11.00
N ASN A 79 -13.30 -7.97 11.94
CA ASN A 79 -14.21 -8.19 13.07
C ASN A 79 -15.65 -8.58 12.69
N ASN A 80 -16.13 -8.10 11.53
CA ASN A 80 -17.47 -8.36 11.01
C ASN A 80 -17.50 -9.53 10.02
N PHE A 81 -16.39 -10.26 9.88
CA PHE A 81 -16.27 -11.39 8.97
C PHE A 81 -16.15 -12.70 9.75
N THR A 82 -16.94 -13.70 9.39
CA THR A 82 -16.89 -15.01 10.04
C THR A 82 -17.17 -16.11 9.04
N VAL A 83 -16.30 -17.11 9.05
CA VAL A 83 -16.45 -18.37 8.32
C VAL A 83 -16.53 -19.50 9.34
N LYS A 84 -17.46 -20.42 9.14
CA LYS A 84 -17.64 -21.62 9.97
C LYS A 84 -17.04 -22.81 9.24
N GLU A 85 -16.50 -23.77 9.99
CA GLU A 85 -15.99 -25.03 9.42
C GLU A 85 -17.06 -25.84 8.67
N THR A 86 -18.34 -25.62 8.99
CA THR A 86 -19.48 -26.26 8.33
C THR A 86 -19.90 -25.57 7.02
N ASP A 87 -19.34 -24.41 6.69
CA ASP A 87 -19.69 -23.71 5.46
C ASP A 87 -19.16 -24.48 4.24
N SER A 88 -19.97 -24.62 3.20
CA SER A 88 -19.49 -25.07 1.90
C SER A 88 -18.56 -24.04 1.27
N TYR A 89 -17.75 -24.45 0.30
CA TYR A 89 -16.91 -23.53 -0.46
C TYR A 89 -17.72 -22.39 -1.12
N SER A 90 -18.91 -22.68 -1.66
CA SER A 90 -19.76 -21.64 -2.25
C SER A 90 -20.25 -20.63 -1.21
N GLN A 91 -20.62 -21.09 -0.01
CA GLN A 91 -21.01 -20.22 1.10
C GLN A 91 -19.84 -19.36 1.57
N MET A 92 -18.62 -19.91 1.61
CA MET A 92 -17.42 -19.14 1.94
C MET A 92 -17.18 -18.01 0.92
N VAL A 93 -17.24 -18.33 -0.39
CA VAL A 93 -17.07 -17.33 -1.46
C VAL A 93 -18.15 -16.26 -1.43
N GLU A 94 -19.41 -16.61 -1.15
CA GLU A 94 -20.51 -15.66 -1.00
C GLU A 94 -20.25 -14.71 0.19
N LYS A 95 -19.83 -15.24 1.34
CA LYS A 95 -19.52 -14.44 2.53
C LYS A 95 -18.36 -13.48 2.28
N ILE A 96 -17.29 -13.94 1.61
CA ILE A 96 -16.15 -13.09 1.26
C ILE A 96 -16.60 -11.97 0.32
N SER A 97 -17.34 -12.30 -0.75
CA SER A 97 -17.85 -11.32 -1.70
C SER A 97 -18.72 -10.26 -1.01
N ARG A 98 -19.63 -10.68 -0.10
CA ARG A 98 -20.46 -9.76 0.67
C ARG A 98 -19.63 -8.84 1.55
N PHE A 99 -18.65 -9.38 2.26
CA PHE A 99 -17.74 -8.60 3.10
C PHE A 99 -16.97 -7.55 2.29
N ASP A 100 -16.41 -7.92 1.14
CA ASP A 100 -15.64 -7.00 0.29
C ASP A 100 -16.53 -5.86 -0.25
N VAL A 101 -17.77 -6.17 -0.62
CA VAL A 101 -18.77 -5.17 -1.03
C VAL A 101 -19.10 -4.23 0.13
N GLU A 102 -19.48 -4.76 1.30
CA GLU A 102 -19.81 -3.95 2.48
C GLU A 102 -18.64 -3.06 2.93
N PHE A 103 -17.42 -3.61 2.93
CA PHE A 103 -16.20 -2.88 3.24
C PHE A 103 -16.01 -1.70 2.27
N THR A 104 -16.16 -1.94 0.97
CA THR A 104 -16.02 -0.90 -0.06
C THR A 104 -17.10 0.18 0.07
N PHE A 105 -18.36 -0.20 0.32
CA PHE A 105 -19.44 0.78 0.49
C PHE A 105 -19.25 1.66 1.73
N LYS A 106 -18.73 1.12 2.84
CA LYS A 106 -18.42 1.92 4.04
C LYS A 106 -17.38 3.01 3.76
N ARG A 107 -16.42 2.75 2.88
CA ARG A 107 -15.38 3.73 2.49
C ARG A 107 -15.94 4.96 1.77
N LEU A 108 -17.16 4.90 1.22
CA LEU A 108 -17.80 6.07 0.60
C LEU A 108 -18.10 7.20 1.60
N LEU A 109 -18.13 6.88 2.89
CA LEU A 109 -18.42 7.83 3.97
C LEU A 109 -17.15 8.38 4.63
N GLU A 110 -15.98 7.87 4.24
CA GLU A 110 -14.70 8.19 4.86
C GLU A 110 -13.82 8.99 3.89
N PRO A 111 -12.89 9.83 4.40
CA PRO A 111 -11.90 10.47 3.56
C PRO A 111 -10.94 9.42 2.95
N VAL A 112 -10.36 9.75 1.80
CA VAL A 112 -9.35 8.91 1.16
C VAL A 112 -8.07 8.89 2.00
N ASP A 113 -7.66 7.70 2.43
CA ASP A 113 -6.38 7.47 3.09
C ASP A 113 -5.29 7.17 2.06
N ARG A 114 -4.34 8.10 1.92
CA ARG A 114 -3.19 7.95 1.00
C ARG A 114 -2.18 6.89 1.47
N SER A 115 -2.26 6.46 2.73
CA SER A 115 -1.37 5.45 3.32
C SER A 115 -1.88 4.01 3.15
N GLU A 116 -3.06 3.83 2.55
CA GLU A 116 -3.62 2.50 2.31
C GLU A 116 -2.88 1.77 1.17
N TYR A 117 -2.51 0.52 1.42
CA TYR A 117 -1.78 -0.31 0.47
C TYR A 117 -2.78 -0.94 -0.50
N ASN A 118 -2.77 -0.47 -1.74
CA ASN A 118 -3.66 -0.99 -2.80
C ASN A 118 -3.03 -2.14 -3.59
N PHE A 119 -2.23 -2.98 -2.92
CA PHE A 119 -1.61 -4.16 -3.50
C PHE A 119 -1.48 -5.28 -2.48
N ASN A 120 -1.40 -6.51 -2.98
CA ASN A 120 -1.18 -7.68 -2.13
C ASN A 120 0.34 -7.83 -1.86
N VAL A 121 0.69 -7.89 -0.58
CA VAL A 121 2.06 -8.02 -0.06
C VAL A 121 2.83 -9.22 -0.62
N ALA A 122 2.13 -10.29 -1.00
CA ALA A 122 2.73 -11.50 -1.57
C ALA A 122 2.82 -11.48 -3.11
N VAL A 123 2.69 -10.31 -3.74
CA VAL A 123 2.81 -10.14 -5.20
C VAL A 123 4.21 -9.65 -5.56
N VAL A 124 4.80 -10.25 -6.60
CA VAL A 124 6.07 -9.78 -7.18
C VAL A 124 5.76 -8.71 -8.23
N ASN A 125 5.60 -7.47 -7.79
CA ASN A 125 5.36 -6.32 -8.66
C ASN A 125 5.69 -4.99 -7.93
N ALA A 126 5.64 -3.88 -8.66
CA ALA A 126 5.66 -2.52 -8.13
C ALA A 126 4.60 -1.68 -8.87
N TYR A 127 4.13 -0.58 -8.27
CA TYR A 127 3.13 0.29 -8.88
C TYR A 127 3.36 1.76 -8.50
N TYR A 128 2.68 2.65 -9.22
CA TYR A 128 2.54 4.06 -8.86
C TYR A 128 1.05 4.41 -8.92
N SER A 129 0.53 5.07 -7.90
CA SER A 129 -0.84 5.57 -7.87
C SER A 129 -0.84 7.09 -8.10
N LEU A 130 -1.45 7.50 -9.21
CA LEU A 130 -1.58 8.90 -9.60
C LEU A 130 -2.42 9.71 -8.59
N ASP A 131 -3.56 9.16 -8.18
CA ASP A 131 -4.54 9.85 -7.33
C ASP A 131 -4.02 10.10 -5.90
N SER A 132 -3.23 9.16 -5.38
CA SER A 132 -2.66 9.25 -4.03
C SER A 132 -1.21 9.74 -4.01
N ASN A 133 -0.58 9.89 -5.18
CA ASN A 133 0.84 10.18 -5.35
C ASN A 133 1.71 9.28 -4.44
N THR A 134 1.59 7.96 -4.64
CA THR A 134 2.28 6.94 -3.84
C THR A 134 3.00 5.93 -4.73
N ILE A 135 4.15 5.45 -4.25
CA ILE A 135 4.94 4.34 -4.80
C ILE A 135 5.06 3.21 -3.80
#